data_AF-A0AB40CVE7-F1
#
_entry.id   AF-A0AB40CVE7-F1
#
_cell.length_a   1.000
_cell.length_b   1.000
_cell.length_c   1.000
_cell.angle_alpha   90.00
_cell.angle_beta   90.00
_cell.angle_gamma   90.00
#
_symmetry.space_group_name_H-M   'P 1'
#
loop_
_entity.id
_entity.type
_entity.pdbx_description
1 polymer ?
#
loop_
_entity_poly.entity_id
_entity_poly.type
_entity_poly.pdbx_seq_one_letter_code
_entity_poly.pdbx_strand_id
1 'polypeptide(L)'
;MSMFRLPAWVIKMIDRIRRDFLWSDPDIEHPGCRLVAWKNICRSKEQGGWGILDLSSFNMALLGKWRWKLLSDSSWGGAKILRFNYGGPNWDLFRRTTSRVSFFWSGVDQCLPAFSGCVSVQVKDGANSLFWKDRWFNGRAPMNIWPESFLLSRSPNGTVREMPYLLASSPFASDP
;
A
#
# COMPACT_ATOMS: atom_id res chain seq x y z
N MET A 1 -9.02 -12.51 8.36
CA MET A 1 -8.86 -11.69 7.12
C MET A 1 -7.77 -10.63 7.16
N SER A 2 -7.26 -10.17 8.30
CA SER A 2 -6.28 -9.05 8.31
C SER A 2 -4.84 -9.41 8.60
N MET A 3 -4.54 -10.66 8.94
CA MET A 3 -3.17 -11.10 9.27
C MET A 3 -2.48 -11.81 8.10
N PHE A 4 -3.26 -12.44 7.21
CA PHE A 4 -2.73 -13.24 6.13
C PHE A 4 -3.42 -12.88 4.83
N ARG A 5 -2.68 -13.03 3.73
CA ARG A 5 -3.26 -12.97 2.40
C ARG A 5 -4.11 -14.22 2.18
N LEU A 6 -5.36 -14.04 1.78
CA LEU A 6 -6.25 -15.17 1.56
C LEU A 6 -5.89 -15.86 0.24
N PRO A 7 -5.77 -17.20 0.23
CA PRO A 7 -5.67 -17.95 -1.01
C PRO A 7 -6.90 -17.71 -1.90
N ALA A 8 -6.70 -17.70 -3.21
CA ALA A 8 -7.77 -17.46 -4.18
C ALA A 8 -8.92 -18.47 -4.05
N TRP A 9 -8.64 -19.72 -3.68
CA TRP A 9 -9.68 -20.74 -3.48
C TRP A 9 -10.58 -20.42 -2.28
N VAL A 10 -10.03 -19.87 -1.18
CA VAL A 10 -10.82 -19.45 -0.01
C VAL A 10 -11.75 -18.32 -0.40
N ILE A 11 -11.23 -17.34 -1.14
CA ILE A 11 -12.04 -16.23 -1.66
C ILE A 11 -13.17 -16.77 -2.54
N LYS A 12 -12.86 -17.67 -3.49
CA LYS A 12 -13.87 -18.31 -4.36
C LYS A 12 -14.92 -19.09 -3.57
N MET A 13 -14.53 -19.76 -2.49
CA MET A 13 -15.44 -20.50 -1.61
C MET A 13 -16.39 -19.56 -0.87
N ILE A 14 -15.88 -18.48 -0.29
CA ILE A 14 -16.72 -17.49 0.40
C ILE A 14 -17.62 -16.77 -0.61
N ASP A 15 -17.09 -16.41 -1.78
CA ASP A 15 -17.89 -15.82 -2.86
C ASP A 15 -18.95 -16.79 -3.36
N ARG A 16 -18.71 -18.11 -3.38
CA ARG A 16 -19.76 -19.08 -3.68
C ARG A 16 -20.89 -18.98 -2.67
N ILE A 17 -20.61 -19.05 -1.37
CA ILE A 17 -21.64 -18.94 -0.32
C ILE A 17 -22.41 -17.63 -0.42
N ARG A 18 -21.72 -16.50 -0.65
CA ARG A 18 -22.36 -15.18 -0.81
C ARG A 18 -23.26 -15.09 -2.03
N ARG A 19 -22.88 -15.77 -3.11
CA ARG A 19 -23.66 -15.82 -4.35
C ARG A 19 -24.87 -16.70 -4.19
N ASP A 20 -24.69 -17.86 -3.58
CA ASP A 20 -25.77 -18.78 -3.28
C ASP A 20 -26.78 -18.04 -2.40
N PHE A 21 -26.35 -17.41 -1.30
CA PHE A 21 -27.25 -16.55 -0.49
C PHE A 21 -28.00 -15.46 -1.28
N LEU A 22 -27.34 -14.80 -2.24
CA LEU A 22 -27.95 -13.69 -2.99
C LEU A 22 -28.96 -14.15 -4.04
N TRP A 23 -28.76 -15.34 -4.61
CA TRP A 23 -29.52 -15.85 -5.76
C TRP A 23 -30.29 -17.14 -5.45
N SER A 24 -30.17 -17.67 -4.23
CA SER A 24 -31.00 -18.76 -3.72
C SER A 24 -32.38 -18.21 -3.43
N ASP A 25 -33.36 -18.73 -4.14
CA ASP A 25 -34.76 -18.57 -3.81
C ASP A 25 -35.21 -19.89 -3.14
N PRO A 26 -35.72 -19.86 -1.89
CA PRO A 26 -36.17 -21.07 -1.20
C PRO A 26 -37.33 -21.77 -1.92
N ASP A 27 -38.08 -21.07 -2.77
CA ASP A 27 -39.26 -21.59 -3.45
C ASP A 27 -38.95 -22.12 -4.87
N ILE A 28 -37.69 -22.01 -5.33
CA ILE A 28 -37.27 -22.42 -6.68
C ILE A 28 -36.19 -23.51 -6.57
N GLU A 29 -36.53 -24.75 -6.93
CA GLU A 29 -35.61 -25.91 -6.92
C GLU A 29 -34.38 -25.72 -7.83
N HIS A 30 -34.51 -24.88 -8.87
CA HIS A 30 -33.45 -24.53 -9.82
C HIS A 30 -33.35 -23.01 -9.98
N PRO A 31 -32.70 -22.29 -9.04
CA PRO A 31 -32.50 -20.85 -9.20
C PRO A 31 -31.81 -20.58 -10.54
N GLY A 32 -32.43 -19.71 -11.33
CA GLY A 32 -32.07 -19.48 -12.74
C GLY A 32 -30.61 -19.06 -12.96
N CYS A 33 -30.20 -19.04 -14.23
CA CYS A 33 -28.83 -18.74 -14.61
C CYS A 33 -28.34 -17.39 -14.07
N ARG A 34 -27.09 -17.39 -13.60
CA ARG A 34 -26.42 -16.22 -13.06
C ARG A 34 -25.98 -15.26 -14.16
N LEU A 35 -26.88 -14.37 -14.58
CA LEU A 35 -26.67 -13.48 -15.73
C LEU A 35 -25.64 -12.36 -15.48
N VAL A 36 -25.34 -12.04 -14.22
CA VAL A 36 -24.42 -10.95 -13.86
C VAL A 36 -23.11 -11.49 -13.28
N ALA A 37 -21.99 -11.08 -13.87
CA ALA A 37 -20.66 -11.39 -13.36
C ALA A 37 -20.46 -10.83 -11.93
N TRP A 38 -19.94 -11.65 -11.01
CA TRP A 38 -19.73 -11.26 -9.60
C TRP A 38 -18.91 -9.96 -9.47
N LYS A 39 -17.89 -9.81 -10.32
CA LYS A 39 -17.03 -8.63 -10.34
C LYS A 39 -17.80 -7.33 -10.62
N ASN A 40 -18.91 -7.39 -11.37
CA ASN A 40 -19.74 -6.21 -11.64
C ASN A 40 -20.58 -5.84 -10.42
N ILE A 41 -21.12 -6.84 -9.73
CA ILE A 41 -21.87 -6.66 -8.48
C ILE A 41 -20.96 -6.07 -7.39
N CYS A 42 -19.69 -6.47 -7.36
CA CYS A 42 -18.71 -5.96 -6.39
C CYS A 42 -18.22 -4.52 -6.63
N ARG A 43 -18.61 -3.87 -7.73
CA ARG A 43 -18.26 -2.47 -7.97
C ARG A 43 -19.02 -1.55 -7.02
N SER A 44 -18.52 -0.31 -6.86
CA SER A 44 -19.25 0.70 -6.10
C SER A 44 -20.60 1.01 -6.76
N LYS A 45 -21.56 1.54 -5.98
CA LYS A 45 -22.86 1.96 -6.50
C LYS A 45 -22.72 3.04 -7.59
N GLU A 46 -21.75 3.93 -7.43
CA GLU A 46 -21.39 4.96 -8.41
C GLU A 46 -20.91 4.37 -9.75
N GLN A 47 -20.32 3.18 -9.73
CA GLN A 47 -19.85 2.44 -10.90
C GLN A 47 -20.89 1.43 -11.41
N GLY A 48 -22.14 1.52 -10.98
CA GLY A 48 -23.24 0.63 -11.38
C GLY A 48 -23.22 -0.76 -10.73
N GLY A 49 -22.40 -0.95 -9.68
CA GLY A 49 -22.40 -2.16 -8.87
C GLY A 49 -23.35 -2.08 -7.66
N TRP A 50 -23.36 -3.13 -6.83
CA TRP A 50 -24.21 -3.18 -5.63
C TRP A 50 -23.46 -2.76 -4.37
N GLY A 51 -22.14 -2.48 -4.48
CA GLY A 51 -21.30 -2.14 -3.34
C GLY A 51 -20.90 -3.33 -2.48
N ILE A 52 -21.04 -4.57 -2.98
CA ILE A 52 -20.53 -5.76 -2.28
C ILE A 52 -19.00 -5.72 -2.31
N LEU A 53 -18.36 -5.87 -1.16
CA LEU A 53 -16.89 -5.82 -1.08
C LEU A 53 -16.24 -6.97 -1.86
N ASP A 54 -15.37 -6.63 -2.81
CA ASP A 54 -14.41 -7.57 -3.37
C ASP A 54 -13.45 -8.04 -2.27
N LEU A 55 -13.52 -9.33 -1.93
CA LEU A 55 -12.74 -9.93 -0.86
C LEU A 55 -11.24 -9.82 -1.09
N SER A 56 -10.80 -9.88 -2.35
CA SER A 56 -9.38 -9.76 -2.68
C SER A 56 -8.87 -8.36 -2.34
N SER A 57 -9.52 -7.33 -2.87
CA SER A 57 -9.20 -5.93 -2.59
C SER A 57 -9.35 -5.59 -1.11
N PHE A 58 -10.40 -6.10 -0.45
CA PHE A 58 -10.63 -5.89 0.96
C PHE A 58 -9.55 -6.54 1.84
N ASN A 59 -9.12 -7.76 1.54
CA ASN A 59 -8.01 -8.41 2.23
C ASN A 59 -6.69 -7.63 2.05
N MET A 60 -6.40 -7.14 0.83
CA MET A 60 -5.24 -6.31 0.54
C MET A 60 -5.27 -5.00 1.34
N ALA A 61 -6.42 -4.32 1.41
CA ALA A 61 -6.59 -3.11 2.21
C ALA A 61 -6.38 -3.39 3.71
N LEU A 62 -6.92 -4.49 4.22
CA LEU A 62 -6.75 -4.91 5.62
C LEU A 62 -5.30 -5.28 5.97
N LEU A 63 -4.50 -5.72 5.01
CA LEU A 63 -3.06 -5.93 5.21
C LEU A 63 -2.30 -4.61 5.16
N GLY A 64 -2.64 -3.73 4.21
CA GLY A 64 -2.09 -2.37 4.11
C GLY A 64 -2.30 -1.53 5.38
N LYS A 65 -3.38 -1.78 6.13
CA LYS A 65 -3.64 -1.12 7.42
C LYS A 65 -2.47 -1.23 8.41
N TRP A 66 -1.69 -2.31 8.38
CA TRP A 66 -0.56 -2.49 9.29
C TRP A 66 0.61 -1.58 8.93
N ARG A 67 0.89 -1.41 7.62
CA ARG A 67 1.86 -0.41 7.13
C ARG A 67 1.40 0.99 7.49
N TRP A 68 0.12 1.31 7.26
CA TRP A 68 -0.45 2.60 7.67
C TRP A 68 -0.27 2.84 9.17
N LYS A 69 -0.65 1.88 10.01
CA LYS A 69 -0.53 2.00 11.46
C LYS A 69 0.93 2.21 11.91
N LEU A 70 1.88 1.51 11.29
CA LEU A 70 3.32 1.68 11.55
C LEU A 70 3.87 3.05 11.13
N LEU A 71 3.29 3.66 10.09
CA LEU A 71 3.64 4.98 9.56
C LEU A 71 3.00 6.11 10.38
N SER A 72 1.72 5.98 10.72
CA SER A 72 0.94 7.05 11.35
C SER A 72 1.07 7.09 12.88
N ASP A 73 1.22 5.93 13.52
CA ASP A 73 1.24 5.84 14.98
C ASP A 73 2.40 4.97 15.46
N SER A 74 3.49 5.64 15.84
CA SER A 74 4.66 4.99 16.44
C SER A 74 4.49 4.65 17.92
N SER A 75 3.41 5.10 18.57
CA SER A 75 3.19 4.93 20.01
C SER A 75 2.52 3.59 20.37
N TRP A 76 1.80 2.99 19.42
CA TRP A 76 1.17 1.69 19.61
C TRP A 76 2.21 0.60 19.95
N GLY A 77 2.01 -0.13 21.05
CA GLY A 77 2.98 -1.14 21.53
C GLY A 77 3.37 -2.21 20.51
N GLY A 78 2.44 -2.60 19.62
CA GLY A 78 2.75 -3.55 18.54
C GLY A 78 3.71 -2.99 17.47
N ALA A 79 3.82 -1.67 17.31
CA ALA A 79 4.79 -1.07 16.41
C ALA A 79 6.23 -1.38 16.83
N LYS A 80 6.51 -1.38 18.14
CA LYS A 80 7.83 -1.76 18.69
C LYS A 80 8.16 -3.22 18.37
N ILE A 81 7.20 -4.12 18.58
CA ILE A 81 7.36 -5.55 18.30
C ILE A 81 7.58 -5.81 16.80
N LEU A 82 6.81 -5.16 15.94
CA LEU A 82 6.96 -5.30 14.48
C LEU A 82 8.30 -4.73 13.99
N ARG A 83 8.71 -3.56 14.51
CA ARG A 83 10.03 -3.00 14.20
C ARG A 83 11.17 -3.88 14.72
N PHE A 84 11.02 -4.50 15.88
CA PHE A 84 12.04 -5.42 16.41
C PHE A 84 12.16 -6.70 15.57
N ASN A 85 11.04 -7.31 15.19
CA ASN A 85 11.04 -8.58 14.47
C ASN A 85 11.39 -8.43 12.98
N TYR A 86 10.99 -7.33 12.35
CA TYR A 86 11.07 -7.15 10.90
C TYR A 86 11.96 -5.96 10.49
N GLY A 87 12.17 -4.99 11.39
CA GLY A 87 13.01 -3.81 11.15
C GLY A 87 14.49 -4.15 11.09
N GLY A 88 14.98 -4.33 9.86
CA GLY A 88 16.40 -4.49 9.57
C GLY A 88 17.11 -3.15 9.28
N PRO A 89 18.41 -3.20 8.91
CA PRO A 89 19.21 -2.01 8.59
C PRO A 89 18.61 -1.12 7.50
N ASN A 90 17.85 -1.72 6.58
CA ASN A 90 17.17 -1.04 5.46
C ASN A 90 15.64 -1.02 5.67
N TRP A 91 15.18 -0.92 6.92
CA TRP A 91 13.74 -0.92 7.20
C TRP A 91 13.06 0.30 6.61
N ASP A 92 12.16 0.04 5.67
CA ASP A 92 11.47 1.08 4.94
C ASP A 92 10.03 0.65 4.66
N LEU A 93 9.09 1.38 5.25
CA LEU A 93 7.67 1.10 5.17
C LEU A 93 7.05 1.47 3.80
N PHE A 94 7.80 2.14 2.94
CA PHE A 94 7.44 2.41 1.54
C PHE A 94 8.19 1.51 0.54
N ARG A 95 9.12 0.68 1.02
CA ARG A 95 9.89 -0.25 0.17
C ARG A 95 9.72 -1.68 0.67
N ARG A 96 10.23 -2.64 -0.10
CA ARG A 96 10.22 -4.06 0.32
C ARG A 96 11.38 -4.27 1.27
N THR A 97 11.11 -4.90 2.40
CA THR A 97 12.17 -5.32 3.31
C THR A 97 12.66 -6.70 2.89
N THR A 98 13.98 -6.90 2.82
CA THR A 98 14.61 -8.17 2.41
C THR A 98 14.77 -9.18 3.54
N SER A 99 14.19 -8.95 4.72
CA SER A 99 14.49 -9.71 5.94
C SER A 99 13.28 -10.46 6.49
N ARG A 100 13.47 -11.76 6.77
CA ARG A 100 12.61 -12.69 7.54
C ARG A 100 11.10 -12.54 7.27
N VAL A 101 10.67 -13.10 6.14
CA VAL A 101 9.27 -13.13 5.69
C VAL A 101 8.46 -14.16 6.47
N SER A 102 7.96 -13.79 7.65
CA SER A 102 6.82 -14.50 8.23
C SER A 102 5.64 -14.45 7.25
N PHE A 103 4.71 -15.42 7.32
CA PHE A 103 3.51 -15.40 6.46
C PHE A 103 2.72 -14.09 6.61
N PHE A 104 2.74 -13.50 7.80
CA PHE A 104 2.16 -12.19 8.07
C PHE A 104 2.89 -11.08 7.28
N TRP A 105 4.20 -10.93 7.47
CA TRP A 105 4.95 -9.83 6.85
C TRP A 105 5.03 -10.00 5.33
N SER A 106 5.11 -11.23 4.82
CA SER A 106 5.01 -11.53 3.39
C SER A 106 3.68 -11.04 2.81
N GLY A 107 2.56 -11.24 3.51
CA GLY A 107 1.27 -10.70 3.10
C GLY A 107 1.24 -9.16 3.07
N VAL A 108 1.79 -8.53 4.10
CA VAL A 108 1.90 -7.06 4.21
C VAL A 108 2.80 -6.47 3.11
N ASP A 109 3.90 -7.13 2.78
CA ASP A 109 4.84 -6.71 1.72
C ASP A 109 4.26 -6.85 0.32
N GLN A 110 3.47 -7.89 0.07
CA GLN A 110 2.77 -8.04 -1.20
C GLN A 110 1.76 -6.92 -1.46
N CYS A 111 1.26 -6.27 -0.41
CA CYS A 111 0.35 -5.13 -0.52
C CYS A 111 1.05 -3.80 -0.83
N LEU A 112 2.39 -3.75 -0.76
CA LEU A 112 3.15 -2.52 -0.93
C LEU A 112 2.84 -1.76 -2.23
N PRO A 113 2.78 -2.38 -3.43
CA PRO A 113 2.55 -1.62 -4.66
C PRO A 113 1.22 -0.87 -4.63
N ALA A 114 0.13 -1.56 -4.27
CA ALA A 114 -1.19 -0.96 -4.12
C ALA A 114 -1.21 0.10 -3.00
N PHE A 115 -0.58 -0.20 -1.86
CA PHE A 115 -0.51 0.72 -0.72
C PHE A 115 0.24 2.01 -1.06
N SER A 116 1.43 1.91 -1.66
CA SER A 116 2.23 3.04 -2.10
C SER A 116 1.51 3.90 -3.13
N GLY A 117 0.63 3.29 -3.94
CA GLY A 117 -0.29 3.91 -4.88
C GLY A 117 -1.29 4.88 -4.24
N CYS A 118 -1.74 4.56 -3.03
CA CYS A 118 -2.86 5.22 -2.36
C CYS A 118 -2.44 6.14 -1.20
N VAL A 119 -1.14 6.29 -0.94
CA VAL A 119 -0.62 7.06 0.19
C VAL A 119 0.36 8.14 -0.31
N SER A 120 0.26 9.32 0.30
CA SER A 120 1.20 10.43 0.15
C SER A 120 1.81 10.80 1.49
N VAL A 121 3.02 11.34 1.46
CA VAL A 121 3.74 11.76 2.66
C VAL A 121 3.52 13.26 2.87
N GLN A 122 3.08 13.65 4.06
CA GLN A 122 3.11 15.05 4.47
C GLN A 122 4.43 15.32 5.19
N VAL A 123 5.31 16.10 4.55
CA VAL A 123 6.61 16.45 5.11
C VAL A 123 6.39 17.43 6.25
N LYS A 124 6.89 17.07 7.43
CA LYS A 124 7.02 17.99 8.57
C LYS A 124 8.47 18.41 8.69
N ASP A 125 9.22 17.66 9.48
CA ASP A 125 10.60 17.94 9.83
C ASP A 125 11.60 17.37 8.80
N GLY A 126 11.11 16.58 7.83
CA GLY A 126 11.86 16.01 6.72
C GLY A 126 12.86 14.91 7.08
N ALA A 127 12.95 14.47 8.35
CA ALA A 127 14.01 13.57 8.81
C ALA A 127 13.92 12.15 8.25
N ASN A 128 12.68 11.67 8.09
CA ASN A 128 12.39 10.28 7.74
C ASN A 128 11.74 10.17 6.36
N SER A 129 11.84 11.21 5.54
CA SER A 129 11.23 11.28 4.20
C SER A 129 12.33 11.48 3.17
N LEU A 130 12.48 10.53 2.24
CA LEU A 130 13.43 10.60 1.15
C LEU A 130 12.96 11.61 0.11
N PHE A 131 13.77 12.61 -0.19
CA PHE A 131 13.39 13.68 -1.10
C PHE A 131 13.02 13.16 -2.48
N TRP A 132 13.86 12.32 -3.08
CA TRP A 132 13.62 11.88 -4.46
C TRP A 132 12.55 10.80 -4.59
N LYS A 133 12.50 9.90 -3.61
CA LYS A 133 11.82 8.61 -3.77
C LYS A 133 10.46 8.52 -3.06
N ASP A 134 10.18 9.41 -2.10
CA ASP A 134 8.89 9.38 -1.38
C ASP A 134 7.86 10.31 -2.03
N ARG A 135 6.58 9.94 -1.92
CA ARG A 135 5.46 10.63 -2.59
C ARG A 135 4.97 11.85 -1.81
N TRP A 136 5.85 12.81 -1.54
CA TRP A 136 5.52 14.00 -0.76
C TRP A 136 5.16 15.23 -1.60
N PHE A 137 5.55 15.26 -2.89
CA PHE A 137 5.28 16.38 -3.77
C PHE A 137 4.01 16.13 -4.59
N ASN A 138 2.89 16.76 -4.22
CA ASN A 138 1.59 16.56 -4.87
C ASN A 138 1.19 15.07 -5.02
N GLY A 139 1.53 14.26 -4.02
CA GLY A 139 1.31 12.82 -4.02
C GLY A 139 2.14 12.06 -5.06
N ARG A 140 3.24 12.62 -5.56
CA ARG A 140 4.19 11.98 -6.47
C ARG A 140 5.61 12.06 -5.91
N ALA A 141 6.45 11.12 -6.30
CA ALA A 141 7.87 11.14 -5.98
C ALA A 141 8.60 12.07 -6.97
N PRO A 142 9.44 13.01 -6.51
CA PRO A 142 10.17 13.92 -7.39
C PRO A 142 10.97 13.23 -8.50
N MET A 143 11.52 12.04 -8.26
CA MET A 143 12.22 11.26 -9.30
C MET A 143 11.35 10.87 -10.49
N ASN A 144 10.02 10.77 -10.30
CA ASN A 144 9.07 10.44 -11.37
C ASN A 144 8.64 11.69 -12.17
N ILE A 145 8.92 12.89 -11.65
CA ILE A 145 8.62 14.17 -12.29
C ILE A 145 9.87 14.69 -13.01
N TRP A 146 11.03 14.59 -12.34
CA TRP A 146 12.32 15.07 -12.83
C TRP A 146 13.37 13.94 -12.79
N PRO A 147 13.29 12.96 -13.71
CA PRO A 147 14.21 11.82 -13.72
C PRO A 147 15.67 12.25 -13.96
N GLU A 148 15.91 13.24 -14.82
CA GLU A 148 17.26 13.73 -15.11
C GLU A 148 17.91 14.35 -13.87
N SER A 149 17.16 15.17 -13.13
CA SER A 149 17.66 15.78 -11.88
C SER A 149 17.97 14.74 -10.81
N PHE A 150 17.23 13.63 -10.78
CA PHE A 150 17.52 12.50 -9.89
C PHE A 150 18.82 11.79 -10.27
N LEU A 151 19.08 11.58 -11.57
CA LEU A 151 20.32 10.94 -12.05
C LEU A 151 21.55 11.80 -11.76
N LEU A 152 21.41 13.13 -11.86
CA LEU A 152 22.49 14.08 -11.59
C LEU A 152 22.67 14.39 -10.09
N SER A 153 21.74 13.96 -9.24
CA SER A 153 21.78 14.23 -7.81
C SER A 153 22.90 13.45 -7.11
N ARG A 154 23.73 14.16 -6.34
CA ARG A 154 24.78 13.56 -5.48
C ARG A 154 24.24 12.66 -4.38
N SER A 155 22.99 12.85 -3.98
CA SER A 155 22.37 12.21 -2.82
C SER A 155 20.99 11.63 -3.19
N PRO A 156 20.92 10.57 -4.01
CA PRO A 156 19.65 9.98 -4.44
C PRO A 156 18.81 9.38 -3.29
N ASN A 157 19.44 9.14 -2.14
CA ASN A 157 18.81 8.67 -0.91
C ASN A 157 18.79 9.74 0.19
N GLY A 158 19.04 11.01 -0.13
CA GLY A 158 19.00 12.10 0.85
C GLY A 158 17.59 12.38 1.35
N THR A 159 17.49 12.77 2.61
CA THR A 159 16.21 13.14 3.24
C THR A 159 15.80 14.56 2.86
N VAL A 160 14.50 14.89 2.97
CA VAL A 160 14.01 16.26 2.68
C VAL A 160 14.67 17.30 3.59
N ARG A 161 15.03 16.92 4.82
CA ARG A 161 15.76 17.79 5.75
C ARG A 161 17.17 18.15 5.26
N GLU A 162 17.88 17.20 4.67
CA GLU A 162 19.28 17.37 4.27
C GLU A 162 19.42 18.10 2.93
N MET A 163 18.39 18.07 2.09
CA MET A 163 18.44 18.60 0.72
C MET A 163 18.77 20.10 0.57
N PRO A 164 18.33 21.02 1.45
CA PRO A 164 18.77 22.41 1.39
C PRO A 164 20.30 22.55 1.44
N TYR A 165 20.97 21.68 2.20
CA TYR A 165 22.43 21.68 2.34
C TYR A 165 23.13 20.94 1.18
N LEU A 166 22.46 19.98 0.56
CA LEU A 166 23.00 19.17 -0.54
C LEU A 166 22.92 19.88 -1.90
N LEU A 167 21.93 20.76 -2.08
CA LEU A 167 21.85 21.64 -3.25
C LEU A 167 22.81 22.84 -3.14
N ALA A 168 23.01 23.38 -1.94
CA ALA A 168 23.95 24.49 -1.68
C ALA A 168 25.43 24.08 -1.75
N SER A 169 25.75 22.79 -1.61
CA SER A 169 27.11 22.24 -1.75
C SER A 169 27.42 21.74 -3.17
N SER A 170 26.54 22.05 -4.13
CA SER A 170 26.81 21.85 -5.55
C SER A 170 27.95 22.80 -5.99
N PRO A 171 28.98 22.33 -6.70
CA PRO A 171 30.03 23.19 -7.26
C PRO A 171 29.50 24.14 -8.36
N PHE A 172 28.21 24.04 -8.69
CA PHE A 172 27.50 24.96 -9.59
C PHE A 172 26.68 26.01 -8.83
N ALA A 173 26.71 26.04 -7.49
CA ALA A 173 25.98 27.02 -6.67
C ALA A 173 26.76 28.34 -6.45
N SER A 174 27.93 28.50 -7.06
CA SER A 174 28.66 29.76 -7.15
C SER A 174 28.61 30.28 -8.59
N ASP A 175 27.70 31.20 -8.89
CA ASP A 175 28.02 32.63 -8.95
C ASP A 175 26.77 33.45 -9.35
N PRO A 176 26.71 34.74 -8.95
CA PRO A 176 25.53 35.62 -9.01
C PRO A 176 25.08 36.05 -10.42
#